data_AF-A0A7R7TEK4-F1
#
_entry.id   AF-A0A7R7TEK4-F1
#
_cell.length_a   1.000
_cell.length_b   1.000
_cell.length_c   1.000
_cell.angle_alpha   90.00
_cell.angle_beta   90.00
_cell.angle_gamma   90.00
#
_symmetry.space_group_name_H-M   'P 1'
#
loop_
_entity.id
_entity.type
_entity.pdbx_description
1 polymer ?
#
loop_
_entity_poly.entity_id
_entity_poly.type
_entity_poly.pdbx_seq_one_letter_code
_entity_poly.pdbx_strand_id
1 'polypeptide(L)'
;MYHLVWSDYVLRKAQELVSGSTPSRQRVDAKAFFNLPIPLPPLDEQREIARMLQVVDEKIRAEEARKAALEALFKTLLHDLMTAKRRLPAEFVARFKEGSSNE
;
A
#
# COMPACT_ATOMS: atom_id res chain seq x y z
N MET A 1 3.51 -14.77 -12.80
CA MET A 1 2.24 -15.43 -12.46
C MET A 1 1.44 -14.68 -11.40
N TYR A 2 2.06 -14.24 -10.28
CA TYR A 2 1.35 -13.50 -9.21
C TYR A 2 0.57 -12.26 -9.71
N HIS A 3 1.18 -11.43 -10.57
CA HIS A 3 0.52 -10.24 -11.14
C HIS A 3 -0.60 -10.54 -12.14
N LEU A 4 -0.60 -11.71 -12.77
CA LEU A 4 -1.64 -12.08 -13.75
C LEU A 4 -2.95 -12.46 -13.04
N VAL A 5 -2.85 -13.16 -11.91
CA VAL A 5 -4.00 -13.58 -11.09
C VAL A 5 -4.77 -12.38 -10.53
N TRP A 6 -4.05 -11.29 -10.21
CA TRP A 6 -4.64 -10.05 -9.70
C TRP A 6 -4.96 -9.02 -10.78
N SER A 7 -4.77 -9.35 -12.05
CA SER A 7 -5.18 -8.47 -13.14
C SER A 7 -6.71 -8.32 -13.15
N ASP A 8 -7.17 -7.15 -13.56
CA ASP A 8 -8.61 -6.85 -13.70
C ASP A 8 -9.32 -7.87 -14.61
N TYR A 9 -8.59 -8.39 -15.60
CA TYR A 9 -9.07 -9.45 -16.48
C TYR A 9 -9.44 -10.73 -15.72
N VAL A 10 -8.55 -11.25 -14.88
CA VAL A 10 -8.77 -12.51 -14.14
C VAL A 10 -9.79 -12.30 -13.02
N LEU A 11 -9.75 -11.16 -12.32
CA LEU A 11 -10.70 -10.86 -11.25
C LEU A 11 -12.14 -10.73 -11.78
N ARG A 12 -12.35 -10.01 -12.89
CA ARG A 12 -13.66 -9.89 -13.51
C ARG A 12 -14.19 -11.24 -13.99
N LYS A 13 -13.32 -12.04 -14.63
CA LYS A 13 -13.67 -13.37 -15.10
C LYS A 13 -13.95 -14.36 -13.95
N ALA A 14 -13.25 -14.22 -12.82
CA ALA A 14 -13.54 -14.99 -11.61
C ALA A 14 -14.86 -14.57 -10.96
N GLN A 15 -15.23 -13.28 -11.01
CA GLN A 15 -16.52 -12.78 -10.54
C GLN A 15 -17.69 -13.35 -11.37
N GLU A 16 -17.53 -13.54 -12.67
CA GLU A 16 -18.54 -14.21 -13.52
C GLU A 16 -18.78 -15.68 -13.10
N LEU A 17 -17.78 -16.33 -12.48
CA LEU A 17 -17.86 -17.70 -11.99
C LEU A 17 -18.36 -17.81 -10.54
N VAL A 18 -18.67 -16.68 -9.90
CA VAL A 18 -19.22 -16.65 -8.55
C VAL A 18 -20.64 -17.20 -8.55
N SER A 19 -20.87 -18.20 -7.71
CA SER A 19 -22.19 -18.77 -7.44
C SER A 19 -22.66 -18.44 -6.02
N GLY A 20 -23.97 -18.23 -5.87
CA GLY A 20 -24.61 -17.88 -4.59
C GLY A 20 -25.35 -16.54 -4.64
N SER A 21 -26.62 -16.53 -4.22
CA SER A 21 -27.50 -15.35 -4.26
C SER A 21 -27.28 -14.38 -3.09
N THR A 22 -26.70 -14.86 -1.98
CA THR A 22 -26.41 -14.04 -0.80
C THR A 22 -24.99 -13.46 -0.87
N PRO A 23 -24.80 -12.13 -0.77
CA PRO A 23 -23.48 -11.49 -0.84
C PRO A 23 -22.44 -12.06 0.15
N SER A 24 -22.87 -12.55 1.31
CA SER A 24 -22.00 -13.13 2.35
C SER A 24 -21.61 -14.59 2.11
N ARG A 25 -22.15 -15.27 1.08
CA ARG A 25 -21.91 -16.70 0.79
C ARG A 25 -21.60 -16.94 -0.69
N GLN A 26 -20.91 -15.99 -1.30
CA GLN A 26 -20.40 -16.14 -2.66
C GLN A 26 -19.21 -17.10 -2.69
N ARG A 27 -19.22 -18.07 -3.61
CA ARG A 27 -18.13 -19.02 -3.80
C ARG A 27 -17.80 -19.16 -5.28
N VAL A 28 -16.51 -19.24 -5.59
CA VAL A 28 -16.02 -19.63 -6.92
C VAL A 28 -15.70 -21.11 -6.87
N ASP A 29 -16.23 -21.88 -7.81
CA ASP A 29 -15.85 -23.30 -7.94
C ASP A 29 -14.39 -23.41 -8.35
N ALA A 30 -13.63 -24.23 -7.63
CA ALA A 30 -12.19 -24.35 -7.86
C ALA A 30 -11.86 -24.90 -9.25
N LYS A 31 -12.64 -25.86 -9.77
CA LYS A 31 -12.41 -26.43 -11.11
C LYS A 31 -12.71 -25.39 -12.19
N ALA A 32 -13.79 -24.62 -12.02
CA ALA A 32 -14.12 -23.53 -12.93
C ALA A 32 -13.02 -22.45 -12.95
N PHE A 33 -12.46 -22.10 -11.79
CA PHE A 33 -11.37 -21.12 -11.70
C PHE A 33 -10.09 -21.59 -12.39
N PHE A 34 -9.67 -22.85 -12.22
CA PHE A 34 -8.46 -23.37 -12.88
C PHE A 34 -8.62 -23.54 -14.39
N ASN A 35 -9.85 -23.67 -14.89
CA ASN A 35 -10.15 -23.79 -16.32
C ASN A 35 -10.37 -22.42 -17.01
N LEU A 36 -10.09 -21.32 -16.32
CA LEU A 36 -10.28 -19.98 -16.88
C LEU A 36 -9.33 -19.77 -18.08
N PRO A 37 -9.84 -19.38 -19.26
CA PRO A 37 -8.99 -19.03 -20.38
C PRO A 37 -8.26 -17.71 -20.09
N ILE A 38 -6.96 -17.83 -19.79
CA ILE A 38 -6.07 -16.69 -19.57
C ILE A 38 -5.20 -16.46 -20.81
N PRO A 39 -5.09 -15.21 -21.31
CA PRO A 39 -4.13 -14.90 -22.35
C PRO A 39 -2.73 -14.99 -21.76
N LEU A 40 -1.93 -15.95 -22.25
CA LEU A 40 -0.55 -16.13 -21.83
C LEU A 40 0.37 -15.55 -22.93
N PRO A 41 1.00 -14.38 -22.71
CA PRO A 41 1.91 -13.80 -23.70
C PRO A 41 3.20 -14.64 -23.83
N PRO A 42 4.03 -14.43 -24.87
CA PRO A 42 5.33 -15.08 -25.00
C PRO A 42 6.25 -14.85 -23.78
N LEU A 43 7.20 -15.76 -23.54
CA LEU A 43 8.05 -15.73 -22.34
C LEU A 43 8.86 -14.44 -22.20
N ASP A 44 9.31 -13.84 -23.30
CA ASP A 44 10.09 -12.61 -23.26
C ASP A 44 9.24 -11.41 -22.82
N GLU A 45 8.02 -11.29 -23.32
CA GLU A 45 7.05 -10.29 -22.85
C GLU A 45 6.66 -10.52 -21.40
N GLN A 46 6.46 -11.78 -20.98
CA GLN A 46 6.18 -12.11 -19.58
C GLN A 46 7.30 -11.64 -18.65
N ARG A 47 8.57 -11.83 -19.04
CA ARG A 47 9.74 -11.38 -18.27
C ARG A 47 9.79 -9.87 -18.18
N GLU A 48 9.52 -9.18 -19.28
CA GLU A 48 9.57 -7.73 -19.32
C GLU A 48 8.47 -7.09 -18.46
N ILE A 49 7.24 -7.58 -18.57
CA ILE A 49 6.13 -7.16 -17.71
C ILE A 49 6.45 -7.44 -16.24
N ALA A 50 6.98 -8.63 -15.92
CA ALA A 50 7.36 -8.97 -14.55
C ALA A 50 8.45 -8.03 -14.01
N ARG A 51 9.48 -7.72 -14.80
CA ARG A 51 10.54 -6.77 -14.40
C ARG A 51 9.96 -5.40 -14.08
N MET A 52 9.13 -4.84 -14.96
CA MET A 52 8.53 -3.53 -14.73
C MET A 52 7.69 -3.49 -13.44
N LEU A 53 6.86 -4.52 -13.21
CA LEU A 53 6.03 -4.59 -12.02
C LEU A 53 6.86 -4.77 -10.74
N GLN A 54 7.92 -5.56 -10.79
CA GLN A 54 8.84 -5.71 -9.66
C GLN A 54 9.49 -4.38 -9.26
N VAL A 55 9.93 -3.57 -10.23
CA VAL A 55 10.50 -2.25 -9.97
C VAL A 55 9.49 -1.32 -9.29
N VAL A 56 8.22 -1.37 -9.71
CA VAL A 56 7.15 -0.59 -9.07
C VAL A 56 6.92 -1.05 -7.64
N ASP A 57 6.86 -2.37 -7.39
CA ASP A 57 6.68 -2.93 -6.05
C ASP A 57 7.85 -2.61 -5.12
N GLU A 58 9.08 -2.59 -5.63
CA GLU A 58 10.26 -2.17 -4.88
C GLU A 58 10.17 -0.70 -4.48
N LYS A 59 9.72 0.17 -5.40
CA LYS A 59 9.53 1.59 -5.12
C LYS A 59 8.46 1.82 -4.06
N ILE A 60 7.33 1.12 -4.14
CA ILE A 60 6.25 1.19 -3.13
C ILE A 60 6.80 0.80 -1.76
N ARG A 61 7.49 -0.35 -1.67
CA ARG A 61 8.09 -0.83 -0.42
C ARG A 61 9.08 0.16 0.18
N ALA A 62 9.91 0.79 -0.66
CA ALA A 62 10.87 1.81 -0.21
C ALA A 62 10.17 3.04 0.39
N GLU A 63 9.11 3.53 -0.24
CA GLU A 63 8.35 4.68 0.27
C GLU A 63 7.56 4.35 1.54
N GLU A 64 6.98 3.15 1.63
CA GLU A 64 6.32 2.67 2.86
C GLU A 64 7.30 2.57 4.03
N ALA A 65 8.51 2.02 3.80
CA ALA A 65 9.56 1.96 4.81
C ALA A 65 10.01 3.36 5.25
N ARG A 66 10.16 4.29 4.30
CA ARG A 66 10.49 5.70 4.59
C ARG A 66 9.41 6.37 5.43
N LYS A 67 8.14 6.19 5.08
CA LYS A 67 7.01 6.70 5.85
C LYS A 67 7.02 6.14 7.28
N ALA A 68 7.18 4.83 7.44
CA ALA A 68 7.24 4.20 8.75
C ALA A 68 8.41 4.74 9.60
N ALA A 69 9.58 4.95 9.00
CA ALA A 69 10.73 5.54 9.69
C ALA A 69 10.47 6.99 10.14
N LEU A 70 9.82 7.80 9.29
CA LEU A 70 9.45 9.17 9.64
C LEU A 70 8.40 9.22 10.76
N GLU A 71 7.41 8.35 10.74
CA GLU A 71 6.41 8.25 11.81
C GLU A 71 7.04 7.83 13.14
N ALA A 72 7.97 6.85 13.10
CA ALA A 72 8.72 6.45 14.27
C ALA A 72 9.57 7.60 14.81
N LEU A 73 10.30 8.31 13.94
CA LEU A 73 11.07 9.48 14.32
C LEU A 73 10.19 10.58 14.92
N PHE A 74 9.04 10.88 14.31
CA PHE A 74 8.13 11.88 14.84
C PHE A 74 7.66 11.51 16.25
N LYS A 75 7.29 10.24 16.48
CA LYS A 75 6.86 9.75 17.79
C LYS A 75 7.96 9.86 18.84
N THR A 76 9.21 9.50 18.50
CA THR A 76 10.33 9.61 19.45
C THR A 76 10.66 11.07 19.76
N LEU A 77 10.70 11.93 18.74
CA LEU A 77 10.94 13.36 18.93
C LEU A 77 9.83 14.01 19.79
N LEU A 78 8.57 13.66 19.54
CA LEU A 78 7.46 14.14 20.34
C LEU A 78 7.58 13.67 21.79
N HIS A 79 7.89 12.39 22.01
CA HIS A 79 8.13 11.87 23.35
C HIS A 79 9.27 12.64 24.06
N ASP A 80 10.40 12.88 23.40
CA ASP A 80 11.53 13.59 24.00
C ASP A 80 11.20 15.03 24.37
N LEU A 81 10.35 15.69 23.56
CA LEU A 81 9.83 17.02 23.85
C LEU A 81 8.89 17.01 25.07
N MET A 82 7.91 16.10 25.07
CA MET A 82 6.92 15.98 26.15
C MET A 82 7.53 15.55 27.48
N THR A 83 8.61 14.76 27.44
CA THR A 83 9.34 14.31 28.64
C THR A 83 10.53 15.17 29.00
N ALA A 84 10.63 16.36 28.42
CA ALA A 84 11.67 17.33 28.74
C ALA A 84 13.12 16.93 28.43
N LYS A 85 13.34 15.76 27.83
CA LYS A 85 14.66 15.28 27.43
C LYS A 85 15.29 16.18 26.38
N ARG A 86 14.47 16.78 25.52
CA ARG A 86 14.91 17.76 24.52
C ARG A 86 14.09 19.05 24.65
N ARG A 87 14.76 20.20 24.61
CA ARG A 87 14.13 21.52 24.64
C ARG A 87 14.20 22.19 23.28
N LEU A 88 13.15 22.95 22.95
CA LEU A 88 13.14 23.78 21.76
C LEU A 88 13.86 25.10 22.05
N PRO A 89 14.56 25.68 21.06
CA PRO A 89 15.14 27.01 21.19
C PRO A 89 14.07 28.05 21.55
N ALA A 90 14.45 29.05 22.36
CA ALA A 90 13.52 30.11 22.78
C ALA A 90 12.90 30.86 21.60
N GLU A 91 13.68 31.11 20.54
CA GLU A 91 13.22 31.73 19.29
C GLU A 91 12.13 30.92 18.58
N PHE A 92 12.20 29.58 18.64
CA PHE A 92 11.20 28.70 18.05
C PHE A 92 9.89 28.80 18.81
N VAL A 93 9.95 28.78 20.15
CA VAL A 93 8.77 28.88 21.02
C VAL A 93 8.09 30.26 20.91
N ALA A 94 8.88 31.33 20.75
CA ALA A 94 8.37 32.69 20.58
C ALA A 94 7.42 32.84 19.37
N ARG A 95 7.75 32.19 18.24
CA ARG A 95 6.92 32.21 17.02
C ARG A 95 5.53 31.60 17.21
N PHE A 96 5.36 30.66 18.13
CA PHE A 96 4.05 30.06 18.45
C PHE A 96 3.28 30.86 19.50
N LYS A 97 3.96 31.64 20.35
CA LYS A 97 3.32 32.55 21.30
C LYS A 97 2.71 33.78 20.62
N GLU A 98 3.35 34.32 19.59
CA GLU A 98 2.85 35.48 18.84
C GLU A 98 1.56 35.18 18.08
N GLY A 99 1.38 33.96 17.57
CA GLY A 99 0.15 33.55 16.88
C GLY A 99 -1.04 33.18 17.79
N SER A 100 -0.83 33.11 19.12
CA SER A 100 -1.86 32.72 20.10
C SER A 100 -2.30 33.86 21.02
N SER A 101 -1.83 35.10 20.76
CA SER A 101 -2.25 36.32 21.47
C SER A 101 -3.20 37.21 20.64
N ASN A 102 -3.76 36.67 19.55
CA ASN A 102 -4.74 37.37 18.71
C ASN A 102 -6.06 36.57 18.66
N GLU A 103 -6.56 36.18 19.83
CA GLU A 103 -7.91 35.64 20.06
C GLU A 103 -8.41 36.08 21.44
#